data_AF-A0A357LYL1-F1
#
_entry.id   AF-A0A357LYL1-F1
#
_cell.length_a   1.000
_cell.length_b   1.000
_cell.length_c   1.000
_cell.angle_alpha   90.00
_cell.angle_beta   90.00
_cell.angle_gamma   90.00
#
_symmetry.space_group_name_H-M   'P 1'
#
loop_
_entity.id
_entity.type
_entity.pdbx_description
1 polymer ?
#
loop_
_entity_poly.entity_id
_entity_poly.type
_entity_poly.pdbx_seq_one_letter_code
_entity_poly.pdbx_strand_id
1 'polypeptide(L)' 'MGVTAIVTAITASSVNAEEYAEKEELKFGFIKLTDMAPLAVAYEKGYFEDEGLYVTLEAQANWKVLLDRVIDGQLDGA' A
#
# COMPACT_ATOMS: atom_id res chain seq x y z
N MET A 1 14.52 42.39 -41.47
CA MET A 1 13.53 41.85 -40.51
C MET A 1 13.25 40.41 -40.89
N GLY A 2 13.32 39.45 -39.95
CA GLY A 2 12.92 38.07 -40.25
C GLY A 2 13.51 36.96 -39.35
N VAL A 3 13.43 37.17 -38.03
CA VAL A 3 13.25 36.18 -36.93
C VAL A 3 13.86 34.77 -37.09
N THR A 4 14.96 34.54 -36.36
CA THR A 4 15.54 33.21 -36.07
C THR A 4 14.70 32.50 -34.99
N ALA A 5 14.18 31.31 -35.27
CA ALA A 5 13.41 30.52 -34.31
C ALA A 5 14.36 29.78 -33.34
N ILE A 6 14.27 30.07 -32.05
CA ILE A 6 14.95 29.34 -30.98
C ILE A 6 14.02 28.21 -30.53
N VAL A 7 14.45 26.97 -30.73
CA VAL A 7 13.75 25.77 -30.23
C VAL A 7 14.23 25.51 -28.81
N THR A 8 13.38 25.82 -27.82
CA THR A 8 13.64 25.51 -26.42
C THR A 8 13.25 24.05 -26.15
N ALA A 9 14.23 23.18 -25.89
CA ALA A 9 13.98 21.81 -25.46
C ALA A 9 13.49 21.80 -24.00
N ILE A 10 12.31 21.25 -23.76
CA ILE A 10 11.79 21.02 -22.41
C ILE A 10 12.45 19.74 -21.87
N THR A 11 13.37 19.87 -20.93
CA THR A 11 13.89 18.72 -20.16
C THR A 11 12.86 18.35 -19.09
N ALA A 12 12.16 17.23 -19.27
CA ALA A 12 11.30 16.67 -18.23
C ALA A 12 12.18 16.18 -17.06
N SER A 13 11.97 16.75 -15.88
CA SER A 13 12.61 16.27 -14.64
C SER A 13 11.97 14.94 -14.25
N SER A 14 12.76 13.86 -14.24
CA SER A 14 12.33 12.56 -13.71
C SER A 14 12.23 12.64 -12.19
N VAL A 15 11.02 12.52 -11.66
CA VAL A 15 10.80 12.30 -10.22
C VAL A 15 11.13 10.84 -9.94
N ASN A 16 12.13 10.60 -9.08
CA ASN A 16 12.43 9.25 -8.60
C ASN A 16 11.51 8.99 -7.41
N ALA A 17 10.57 8.05 -7.55
CA ALA A 17 9.88 7.50 -6.39
C ALA A 17 10.91 6.68 -5.60
N GLU A 18 11.00 6.89 -4.30
CA GLU A 18 11.79 6.02 -3.44
C GLU A 18 11.18 4.61 -3.56
N GLU A 19 12.01 3.61 -3.88
CA GLU A 19 11.60 2.22 -4.13
C GLU A 19 11.22 1.48 -2.83
N TYR A 20 11.29 2.17 -1.69
CA TYR A 20 11.08 1.59 -0.37
C TYR A 20 9.73 2.01 0.19
N ALA A 21 9.07 1.09 0.90
CA ALA A 21 7.82 1.39 1.59
C ALA A 21 8.05 2.41 2.72
N GLU A 22 7.14 3.37 2.86
CA GLU A 22 7.16 4.33 3.98
C GLU A 22 6.99 3.67 5.35
N LYS A 23 6.37 2.48 5.37
CA LYS A 23 6.15 1.63 6.53
C LYS A 23 6.15 0.17 6.11
N GLU A 24 7.01 -0.62 6.73
CA GLU A 24 7.21 -2.04 6.39
C GLU A 24 6.38 -2.98 7.28
N GLU A 25 6.26 -2.67 8.58
CA GLU A 25 5.47 -3.46 9.53
C GLU A 25 4.00 -3.04 9.49
N LEU A 26 3.11 -3.92 9.02
CA LEU A 26 1.69 -3.60 8.84
C LEU A 26 0.81 -4.58 9.62
N LYS A 27 -0.33 -4.08 10.10
CA LYS A 27 -1.34 -4.89 10.78
C LYS A 27 -2.68 -4.79 10.07
N PHE A 28 -3.12 -5.88 9.44
CA PHE A 28 -4.42 -5.93 8.78
C PHE A 28 -5.46 -6.68 9.60
N GLY A 29 -6.66 -6.10 9.68
CA GLY A 29 -7.83 -6.76 10.26
C GLY A 29 -8.62 -7.53 9.21
N PHE A 30 -9.23 -8.65 9.56
CA PHE A 30 -10.16 -9.33 8.65
C PHE A 30 -11.32 -9.96 9.40
N ILE A 31 -12.45 -10.21 8.73
CA ILE A 31 -13.53 -11.04 9.27
C ILE A 31 -13.40 -12.44 8.69
N LYS A 32 -13.67 -13.48 9.48
CA LYS A 32 -13.59 -14.90 9.07
C LYS A 32 -14.69 -15.29 8.08
N LEU A 33 -14.63 -14.70 6.88
CA LEU A 33 -15.46 -14.95 5.71
C LEU A 33 -14.53 -15.22 4.51
N THR A 34 -15.09 -15.32 3.30
CA THR A 34 -14.32 -15.59 2.07
C THR A 34 -13.47 -14.41 1.62
N ASP A 35 -13.83 -13.18 2.00
CA ASP A 35 -13.17 -11.96 1.52
C ASP A 35 -11.73 -11.82 2.04
N MET A 36 -11.37 -12.51 3.13
CA MET A 36 -10.00 -12.54 3.66
C MET A 36 -9.01 -13.33 2.78
N ALA A 37 -9.51 -14.10 1.81
CA ALA A 37 -8.69 -15.05 1.06
C ALA A 37 -7.44 -14.42 0.40
N PRO A 38 -7.49 -13.22 -0.21
CA PRO A 38 -6.29 -12.58 -0.76
C PRO A 38 -5.22 -12.31 0.30
N LEU A 39 -5.61 -11.84 1.49
CA LEU A 39 -4.68 -11.55 2.59
C LEU A 39 -4.01 -12.84 3.09
N ALA A 40 -4.81 -13.90 3.29
CA ALA A 40 -4.28 -15.18 3.74
C ALA A 40 -3.35 -15.81 2.71
N VAL A 41 -3.69 -15.76 1.42
CA VAL A 41 -2.83 -16.28 0.35
C VAL A 41 -1.54 -15.46 0.25
N ALA A 42 -1.61 -14.14 0.30
CA ALA A 42 -0.42 -13.28 0.25
C ALA A 42 0.53 -13.55 1.43
N TYR A 43 -0.01 -13.72 2.63
CA TYR A 43 0.77 -14.09 3.82
C TYR A 43 1.42 -15.47 3.68
N GLU A 44 0.64 -16.51 3.35
CA GLU A 44 1.13 -17.90 3.25
C GLU A 44 2.07 -18.13 2.06
N LYS A 45 1.96 -17.32 1.00
CA LYS A 45 2.82 -17.41 -0.18
C LYS A 45 4.04 -16.49 -0.12
N GLY A 46 4.17 -15.65 0.90
CA GLY A 46 5.30 -14.72 1.05
C GLY A 46 5.22 -13.46 0.16
N TYR A 47 4.07 -13.19 -0.48
CA TYR A 47 3.95 -12.04 -1.38
C TYR A 47 4.10 -10.69 -0.68
N PHE A 48 3.80 -10.61 0.62
CA PHE A 48 4.09 -9.40 1.38
C PHE A 48 5.60 -9.20 1.57
N GLU A 49 6.32 -10.28 1.94
CA GLU A 49 7.76 -10.21 2.18
C GLU A 49 8.55 -9.93 0.88
N ASP A 50 8.08 -10.45 -0.26
CA ASP A 50 8.65 -10.17 -1.59
C ASP A 50 8.63 -8.66 -1.91
N GLU A 51 7.66 -7.92 -1.37
CA GLU A 51 7.51 -6.46 -1.50
C GLU A 51 8.09 -5.70 -0.30
N GLY A 52 8.81 -6.37 0.61
CA GLY A 52 9.41 -5.76 1.81
C GLY A 52 8.41 -5.41 2.91
N LEU A 53 7.23 -6.04 2.94
CA LEU A 53 6.19 -5.82 3.94
C LEU A 53 6.11 -6.98 4.94
N TYR A 54 6.11 -6.65 6.23
CA TYR A 54 5.98 -7.60 7.35
C TYR A 54 4.58 -7.47 7.97
N VAL A 55 3.66 -8.32 7.50
CA VAL A 55 2.24 -8.21 7.82
C VAL A 55 1.84 -9.08 9.02
N THR A 56 1.02 -8.55 9.93
CA THR A 56 0.27 -9.32 10.93
C THR A 56 -1.22 -9.31 10.59
N LEU A 57 -1.84 -10.49 10.51
CA LEU A 57 -3.28 -10.62 10.27
C LEU A 57 -4.04 -10.85 11.59
N GLU A 58 -5.05 -10.02 11.87
CA GLU A 58 -5.85 -10.10 13.09
C GLU A 58 -7.36 -10.23 12.80
N ALA A 59 -7.97 -11.33 13.24
CA ALA A 59 -9.40 -11.54 13.08
C ALA A 59 -10.23 -10.53 13.90
N GLN A 60 -11.27 -9.96 13.27
CA GLN A 60 -12.19 -8.99 13.83
C GLN A 60 -13.58 -9.59 14.04
N ALA A 61 -14.30 -9.09 15.05
CA ALA A 61 -15.60 -9.63 15.44
C ALA A 61 -16.73 -9.28 14.45
N ASN A 62 -16.69 -8.10 13.85
CA ASN A 62 -17.68 -7.60 12.89
C ASN A 62 -17.16 -6.35 12.17
N TRP A 63 -17.92 -5.87 11.18
CA TRP A 63 -17.57 -4.70 10.36
C TRP A 63 -17.43 -3.40 11.13
N LYS A 64 -18.25 -3.19 12.17
CA LYS A 64 -18.16 -1.97 12.98
C LYS A 64 -16.84 -1.93 13.74
N VAL A 65 -16.47 -3.01 14.42
CA VAL A 65 -15.21 -3.11 15.17
C VAL A 65 -14.00 -2.96 14.23
N LEU A 66 -14.04 -3.58 13.05
CA LEU A 66 -12.98 -3.48 12.06
C LEU A 66 -12.81 -2.03 11.58
N LEU A 67 -13.91 -1.36 11.19
CA LEU A 67 -13.88 0.03 10.75
C LEU A 67 -13.34 0.98 11.83
N ASP A 68 -13.90 0.89 13.06
CA ASP A 68 -13.51 1.75 14.17
C ASP A 68 -12.00 1.61 14.45
N ARG A 69 -11.45 0.38 14.39
CA ARG A 69 -10.02 0.12 14.64
C ARG A 69 -9.08 0.57 13.54
N VAL A 70 -9.53 0.58 12.28
CA VAL A 70 -8.77 1.20 11.18
C VAL A 70 -8.73 2.71 11.35
N ILE A 71 -9.87 3.34 11.67
CA ILE A 71 -9.95 4.79 11.91
C ILE A 71 -9.07 5.21 13.09
N ASP A 72 -9.08 4.43 14.17
CA ASP A 72 -8.27 4.68 15.37
C ASP A 72 -6.77 4.36 15.18
N GLY A 73 -6.37 3.83 14.01
CA GLY A 73 -4.97 3.48 13.71
C GLY A 73 -4.45 2.25 14.45
N GLN A 74 -5.33 1.42 15.02
CA GLN A 74 -4.96 0.14 15.62
C GLN A 74 -4.70 -0.95 14.57
N LEU A 75 -5.24 -0.75 13.36
CA LEU A 75 -5.03 -1.55 12.16
C LEU A 75 -4.64 -0.60 11.04
N ASP A 76 -3.69 -1.01 10.21
CA ASP A 76 -3.24 -0.25 9.03
C ASP A 76 -4.20 -0.42 7.83
N GLY A 77 -5.09 -1.41 7.89
CA GLY A 77 -6.07 -1.70 6.86
C GLY A 77 -6.84 -2.98 7.13
N ALA A 78 -7.60 -3.44 6.14
CA ALA A 78 -8.42 -4.65 6.20
C ALA A 78 -8.72 -5.25 4.84
#